data_AF-A0A535D657-F1
#
_entry.id   AF-A0A535D657-F1
#
_cell.length_a   1.000
_cell.length_b   1.000
_cell.length_c   1.000
_cell.angle_alpha   90.00
_cell.angle_beta   90.00
_cell.angle_gamma   90.00
#
_symmetry.space_group_name_H-M   'P 1'
#
loop_
_entity.id
_entity.type
_entity.pdbx_description
1 polymer ?
#
loop_
_entity_poly.entity_id
_entity_poly.type
_entity_poly.pdbx_seq_one_letter_code
_entity_poly.pdbx_strand_id
1 'polypeptide(L)'
;MTLTPYSSPRRIDTDALAAFIDRAYAQAGWTRDMVDTGAVIATGEAARKENAAAIVALFSEQSGRFVCATAGHHLEALLAAHGSGAVALSRSADTPVVLNVDIGGGTTKLAVCRNGKAVETAAIDVGARVVSWDIDGRVRAVTPAGDRVLRRAGVRVA
;
A
#
# COMPACT_ATOMS: atom_id res chain seq x y z
N MET A 1 -13.86 5.45 0.34
CA MET A 1 -12.59 4.68 0.46
C MET A 1 -12.96 3.26 0.83
N THR A 2 -12.56 2.28 0.03
CA THR A 2 -12.82 0.85 0.30
C THR A 2 -11.59 0.27 0.97
N LEU A 3 -11.76 -0.38 2.14
CA LEU A 3 -10.67 -1.09 2.81
C LEU A 3 -10.51 -2.49 2.20
N THR A 4 -9.30 -3.05 2.27
CA THR A 4 -9.08 -4.46 1.91
C THR A 4 -9.99 -5.36 2.74
N PRO A 5 -10.79 -6.24 2.12
CA PRO A 5 -11.73 -7.09 2.84
C PRO A 5 -10.96 -8.24 3.50
N TYR A 6 -10.93 -8.26 4.83
CA TYR A 6 -10.28 -9.31 5.60
C TYR A 6 -11.35 -10.19 6.26
N SER A 7 -11.25 -11.51 6.06
CA SER A 7 -12.08 -12.49 6.77
C SER A 7 -11.54 -12.79 8.17
N SER A 8 -10.25 -12.54 8.38
CA SER A 8 -9.59 -12.61 9.69
C SER A 8 -8.35 -11.71 9.71
N PRO A 9 -7.72 -11.46 10.87
CA PRO A 9 -6.47 -10.69 10.94
C PRO A 9 -5.34 -11.21 10.03
N ARG A 10 -5.41 -12.49 9.62
CA ARG A 10 -4.38 -13.18 8.83
C ARG A 10 -4.80 -13.54 7.41
N ARG A 11 -6.09 -13.39 7.07
CA ARG A 11 -6.64 -13.82 5.76
C ARG A 11 -7.48 -12.73 5.11
N ILE A 12 -7.30 -12.59 3.81
CA ILE A 12 -8.15 -11.76 2.93
C ILE A 12 -9.40 -12.58 2.58
N ASP A 13 -10.54 -11.91 2.53
CA ASP A 13 -11.80 -12.46 2.01
C ASP A 13 -11.77 -12.42 0.48
N THR A 14 -11.69 -13.60 -0.13
CA THR A 14 -11.53 -13.76 -1.58
C THR A 14 -12.80 -13.42 -2.35
N ASP A 15 -13.97 -13.75 -1.81
CA ASP A 15 -15.25 -13.58 -2.49
C ASP A 15 -15.63 -12.10 -2.47
N ALA A 16 -15.44 -11.43 -1.34
CA ALA A 16 -15.61 -9.99 -1.24
C ALA A 16 -14.64 -9.22 -2.15
N LEU A 17 -13.39 -9.70 -2.28
CA LEU A 17 -12.39 -9.11 -3.17
C LEU A 17 -12.75 -9.32 -4.66
N ALA A 18 -13.17 -10.52 -5.05
CA ALA A 18 -13.61 -10.81 -6.42
C ALA A 18 -14.81 -9.93 -6.81
N ALA A 19 -15.83 -9.88 -5.95
CA ALA A 19 -16.99 -9.03 -6.16
C ALA A 19 -16.63 -7.53 -6.23
N PHE A 20 -15.62 -7.09 -5.49
CA PHE A 20 -15.10 -5.72 -5.60
C PHE A 20 -14.48 -5.45 -6.97
N ILE A 21 -13.66 -6.37 -7.48
CA ILE A 21 -13.02 -6.24 -8.79
C ILE A 21 -14.06 -6.23 -9.91
N ASP A 22 -15.04 -7.13 -9.88
CA ASP A 22 -16.12 -7.18 -10.90
C ASP A 22 -16.92 -5.87 -10.94
N ARG A 23 -17.23 -5.31 -9.77
CA ARG A 23 -17.87 -3.98 -9.69
C ARG A 23 -16.99 -2.88 -10.25
N ALA A 24 -15.67 -2.92 -10.03
CA ALA A 24 -14.75 -1.92 -10.56
C ALA A 24 -14.70 -1.96 -12.10
N TYR A 25 -14.64 -3.16 -12.70
CA TYR A 25 -14.75 -3.35 -14.15
C TYR A 25 -16.08 -2.80 -14.69
N ALA A 26 -17.21 -3.18 -14.07
CA ALA A 26 -18.53 -2.72 -14.47
C ALA A 26 -18.67 -1.20 -14.40
N GLN A 27 -18.16 -0.57 -13.33
CA GLN A 27 -18.17 0.90 -13.17
C GLN A 27 -17.30 1.61 -14.20
N ALA A 28 -16.19 1.00 -14.62
CA ALA A 28 -15.36 1.53 -15.70
C ALA A 28 -15.99 1.33 -17.09
N GLY A 29 -17.03 0.49 -17.21
CA GLY A 29 -17.62 0.09 -18.49
C GLY A 29 -16.74 -0.88 -19.28
N TRP A 30 -15.87 -1.62 -18.59
CA TRP A 30 -14.91 -2.55 -19.21
C TRP A 30 -15.27 -3.98 -18.86
N THR A 31 -15.11 -4.90 -19.81
CA THR A 31 -15.07 -6.33 -19.50
C THR A 31 -13.63 -6.76 -19.23
N ARG A 32 -13.44 -7.90 -18.57
CA ARG A 32 -12.11 -8.44 -18.28
C ARG A 32 -11.31 -8.69 -19.56
N ASP A 33 -11.95 -9.16 -20.62
CA ASP A 33 -11.34 -9.43 -21.93
C ASP A 33 -10.84 -8.17 -22.67
N MET A 34 -11.29 -6.99 -22.25
CA MET A 34 -10.79 -5.71 -22.78
C MET A 34 -9.44 -5.30 -22.17
N VAL A 35 -8.95 -6.03 -21.17
CA VAL A 35 -7.65 -5.77 -20.53
C VAL A 35 -6.63 -6.79 -21.02
N ASP A 36 -5.78 -6.35 -21.93
CA ASP A 36 -4.73 -7.18 -22.52
C ASP A 36 -3.61 -7.55 -21.54
N THR A 37 -3.37 -6.75 -20.51
CA THR A 37 -2.33 -6.98 -19.51
C THR A 37 -2.57 -6.16 -18.26
N GLY A 38 -1.99 -6.55 -17.14
CA GLY A 38 -2.09 -5.82 -15.89
C GLY A 38 -1.03 -6.23 -14.88
N ALA A 39 -1.07 -5.62 -13.71
CA ALA A 39 -0.25 -6.03 -12.58
C ALA A 39 -1.11 -6.12 -11.32
N VAL A 40 -0.98 -7.22 -10.58
CA VAL A 40 -1.52 -7.36 -9.24
C VAL A 40 -0.36 -7.26 -8.26
N ILE A 41 -0.36 -6.22 -7.45
CA ILE A 41 0.70 -5.96 -6.47
C ILE A 41 0.11 -6.00 -5.07
N ALA A 42 0.47 -7.03 -4.30
CA ALA A 42 0.14 -7.08 -2.89
C ALA A 42 1.19 -6.28 -2.10
N THR A 43 0.76 -5.25 -1.38
CA THR A 43 1.62 -4.35 -0.58
C THR A 43 1.20 -4.36 0.90
N GLY A 44 2.10 -3.87 1.75
CA GLY A 44 1.84 -3.53 3.14
C GLY A 44 1.35 -4.70 3.98
N GLU A 45 0.30 -4.48 4.76
CA GLU A 45 -0.30 -5.51 5.60
C GLU A 45 -1.00 -6.61 4.78
N ALA A 46 -1.47 -6.31 3.58
CA ALA A 46 -2.06 -7.30 2.69
C ALA A 46 -1.01 -8.30 2.18
N ALA A 47 0.22 -7.84 1.90
CA ALA A 47 1.35 -8.70 1.50
C ALA A 47 1.76 -9.72 2.57
N ARG A 48 1.47 -9.45 3.85
CA ARG A 48 1.82 -10.33 4.98
C ARG A 48 0.77 -11.43 5.26
N LYS A 49 -0.35 -11.45 4.53
CA LYS A 49 -1.44 -12.40 4.78
C LYS A 49 -1.11 -13.78 4.24
N GLU A 50 -1.56 -14.81 4.96
CA GLU A 50 -1.24 -16.20 4.64
C GLU A 50 -1.72 -16.61 3.25
N ASN A 51 -2.83 -16.04 2.78
CA ASN A 51 -3.40 -16.29 1.47
C ASN A 51 -3.08 -15.20 0.42
N ALA A 52 -2.17 -14.25 0.70
CA ALA A 52 -1.86 -13.16 -0.23
C ALA A 52 -1.32 -13.68 -1.57
N ALA A 53 -0.35 -14.61 -1.52
CA ALA A 53 0.25 -15.20 -2.72
C ALA A 53 -0.78 -16.00 -3.54
N ALA A 54 -1.63 -16.79 -2.88
CA ALA A 54 -2.67 -17.58 -3.54
C ALA A 54 -3.73 -16.69 -4.21
N ILE A 55 -4.08 -15.57 -3.57
CA ILE A 55 -5.01 -14.58 -4.14
C ILE A 55 -4.43 -13.93 -5.39
N VAL A 56 -3.17 -13.49 -5.28
CA VAL A 56 -2.45 -12.89 -6.39
C VAL A 56 -2.39 -13.88 -7.57
N ALA A 57 -2.13 -15.16 -7.32
CA ALA A 57 -2.14 -16.21 -8.35
C ALA A 57 -3.54 -16.45 -8.96
N LEU A 58 -4.59 -16.56 -8.13
CA LEU A 58 -5.97 -16.77 -8.60
C LEU A 58 -6.43 -15.69 -9.58
N PHE A 59 -6.10 -14.43 -9.29
CA PHE A 59 -6.47 -13.32 -10.17
C PHE A 59 -5.60 -13.23 -11.42
N SER A 60 -4.38 -13.76 -11.37
CA SER A 60 -3.49 -13.92 -12.53
C SER A 60 -4.05 -14.86 -13.58
N GLU A 61 -4.60 -16.00 -13.14
CA GLU A 61 -5.16 -17.04 -14.02
C GLU A 61 -6.48 -16.60 -14.65
N GLN A 62 -7.33 -15.90 -13.89
CA GLN A 62 -8.64 -15.44 -14.36
C GLN A 62 -8.59 -14.29 -15.37
N SER A 63 -7.47 -13.58 -15.49
CA SER A 63 -7.34 -12.37 -16.31
C SER A 63 -6.20 -12.46 -17.33
N GLY A 64 -5.69 -13.67 -17.58
CA GLY A 64 -4.66 -14.05 -18.55
C GLY A 64 -3.77 -12.91 -19.07
N ARG A 65 -2.55 -12.78 -18.50
CA ARG A 65 -1.47 -11.77 -18.75
C ARG A 65 -1.28 -10.71 -17.65
N PHE A 66 -1.61 -11.02 -16.40
CA PHE A 66 -1.28 -10.15 -15.28
C PHE A 66 0.06 -10.54 -14.64
N VAL A 67 0.89 -9.55 -14.34
CA VAL A 67 2.12 -9.73 -13.55
C VAL A 67 1.76 -9.65 -12.07
N CYS A 68 2.04 -10.73 -11.37
CA CYS A 68 1.59 -10.94 -10.02
C CYS A 68 2.78 -10.91 -9.08
N ALA A 69 2.85 -9.89 -8.23
CA ALA A 69 4.00 -9.64 -7.37
C ALA A 69 3.56 -9.29 -5.95
N THR A 70 4.33 -9.78 -4.98
CA THR A 70 4.27 -9.25 -3.61
C THR A 70 5.34 -8.19 -3.48
N ALA A 71 4.94 -6.95 -3.20
CA ALA A 71 5.84 -5.83 -3.02
C ALA A 71 6.26 -5.73 -1.55
N GLY A 72 7.57 -5.86 -1.33
CA GLY A 72 8.18 -5.41 -0.09
C GLY A 72 8.22 -3.88 -0.01
N HIS A 73 8.67 -3.38 1.14
CA HIS A 73 8.72 -1.95 1.44
C HIS A 73 9.49 -1.11 0.41
N HIS A 74 10.56 -1.65 -0.18
CA HIS A 74 11.34 -0.95 -1.19
C HIS A 74 10.58 -0.81 -2.51
N LEU A 75 9.84 -1.85 -2.94
CA LEU A 75 9.03 -1.76 -4.16
C LEU A 75 7.88 -0.78 -3.99
N GLU A 76 7.23 -0.75 -2.83
CA GLU A 76 6.23 0.29 -2.49
C GLU A 76 6.81 1.70 -2.59
N ALA A 77 8.00 1.93 -2.02
CA ALA A 77 8.66 3.23 -2.06
C ALA A 77 8.96 3.67 -3.51
N LEU A 78 9.41 2.74 -4.36
CA LEU A 78 9.65 2.98 -5.79
C LEU A 78 8.35 3.32 -6.51
N LEU A 79 7.30 2.51 -6.34
CA LEU A 79 6.00 2.72 -6.97
C LEU A 79 5.39 4.06 -6.56
N ALA A 80 5.47 4.43 -5.28
CA ALA A 80 5.00 5.72 -4.78
C ALA A 80 5.79 6.88 -5.38
N ALA A 81 7.12 6.77 -5.51
CA ALA A 81 7.95 7.82 -6.08
C ALA A 81 7.73 8.02 -7.59
N HIS A 82 7.46 6.94 -8.32
CA HIS A 82 7.07 7.01 -9.73
C HIS A 82 5.65 7.57 -9.88
N GLY A 83 4.69 7.05 -9.11
CA GLY A 83 3.29 7.43 -9.18
C GLY A 83 3.01 8.88 -8.76
N SER A 84 3.78 9.42 -7.81
CA SER A 84 3.71 10.83 -7.40
C SER A 84 4.38 11.79 -8.39
N GLY A 85 5.18 11.27 -9.33
CA GLY A 85 5.99 12.08 -10.23
C GLY A 85 7.31 12.59 -9.62
N ALA A 86 7.66 12.22 -8.39
CA ALA A 86 8.92 12.63 -7.75
C ALA A 86 10.15 12.23 -8.58
N VAL A 87 10.12 11.04 -9.19
CA VAL A 87 11.17 10.60 -10.11
C VAL A 87 11.25 11.53 -11.33
N ALA A 88 10.13 11.86 -11.95
CA ALA A 88 10.10 12.74 -13.12
C ALA A 88 10.58 14.16 -12.76
N LEU A 89 10.14 14.70 -11.62
CA LEU A 89 10.56 16.00 -11.10
C LEU A 89 12.07 16.07 -10.89
N SER A 90 12.69 14.99 -10.39
CA SER A 90 14.15 14.92 -10.18
C SER A 90 15.01 15.01 -11.45
N ARG A 91 14.41 15.08 -12.64
CA ARG A 91 15.12 15.32 -13.91
C ARG A 91 15.42 16.80 -14.15
N SER A 92 14.69 17.71 -13.51
CA SER A 92 14.93 19.15 -13.66
C SER A 92 16.22 19.57 -12.97
N ALA A 93 16.94 20.51 -13.57
CA ALA A 93 18.09 21.16 -12.96
C ALA A 93 17.72 21.97 -11.70
N ASP A 94 16.47 22.46 -11.63
CA ASP A 94 15.97 23.24 -10.49
C ASP A 94 15.63 22.37 -9.27
N THR A 95 15.36 21.09 -9.48
CA THR A 95 15.05 20.11 -8.42
C THR A 95 15.90 18.86 -8.59
N PRO A 96 17.23 18.97 -8.44
CA PRO A 96 18.15 17.87 -8.76
C PRO A 96 18.03 16.70 -7.77
N VAL A 97 17.40 16.92 -6.61
CA VAL A 97 17.11 15.89 -5.61
C VAL A 97 15.70 16.08 -5.06
N VAL A 98 14.90 15.02 -5.06
CA VAL A 98 13.52 15.01 -4.54
C VAL A 98 13.37 13.85 -3.56
N LEU A 99 12.84 14.11 -2.37
CA LEU A 99 12.46 13.06 -1.42
C LEU A 99 10.95 12.82 -1.50
N ASN A 100 10.55 11.65 -1.98
CA ASN A 100 9.17 11.19 -1.89
C ASN A 100 8.90 10.68 -0.47
N VAL A 101 7.84 11.16 0.17
CA VAL A 101 7.37 10.71 1.50
C VAL A 101 5.93 10.22 1.37
N ASP A 102 5.75 8.91 1.31
CA ASP A 102 4.44 8.27 1.17
C ASP A 102 3.96 7.73 2.52
N ILE A 103 3.02 8.44 3.14
CA ILE A 103 2.50 8.13 4.47
C ILE A 103 1.31 7.19 4.34
N GLY A 104 1.57 5.89 4.46
CA GLY A 104 0.54 4.86 4.53
C GLY A 104 -0.12 4.76 5.91
N GLY A 105 -1.00 3.77 6.07
CA GLY A 105 -1.69 3.54 7.34
C GLY A 105 -0.77 3.10 8.48
N GLY A 106 0.06 2.07 8.24
CA GLY A 106 0.97 1.52 9.25
C GLY A 106 2.43 1.98 9.12
N THR A 107 2.84 2.41 7.92
CA THR A 107 4.24 2.70 7.60
C THR A 107 4.35 3.91 6.69
N THR A 108 5.50 4.59 6.73
CA THR A 108 5.86 5.66 5.81
C THR A 108 7.00 5.19 4.92
N LYS A 109 6.86 5.35 3.60
CA LYS A 109 7.90 5.02 2.62
C LYS A 109 8.64 6.28 2.21
N LEU A 110 9.95 6.13 2.07
CA LEU A 110 10.84 7.18 1.63
C LEU A 110 11.55 6.73 0.36
N ALA A 111 11.65 7.63 -0.62
CA ALA A 111 12.50 7.40 -1.79
C ALA A 111 13.25 8.69 -2.16
N VAL A 112 14.57 8.63 -2.19
CA VAL A 112 15.41 9.71 -2.70
C VAL A 112 15.51 9.56 -4.21
N CYS A 113 15.09 10.59 -4.94
CA CYS A 113 15.09 10.64 -6.40
C CYS A 113 16.11 11.66 -6.88
N ARG A 114 16.96 11.27 -7.84
CA ARG A 114 17.99 12.11 -8.47
C ARG A 114 18.12 11.74 -9.93
N ASN A 115 18.18 12.75 -10.81
CA ASN A 115 18.38 12.58 -12.26
C ASN A 115 17.41 11.55 -12.89
N GLY A 116 16.14 11.58 -12.50
CA GLY A 116 15.14 10.68 -13.06
C GLY A 116 15.19 9.25 -12.54
N LYS A 117 15.86 9.00 -11.40
CA LYS A 117 15.97 7.67 -10.78
C LYS A 117 15.73 7.76 -9.28
N ALA A 118 15.02 6.78 -8.72
CA ALA A 118 15.05 6.56 -7.27
C ALA A 118 16.36 5.84 -6.92
N VAL A 119 17.22 6.51 -6.15
CA VAL A 119 18.58 6.04 -5.83
C VAL A 119 18.68 5.39 -4.45
N GLU A 120 17.80 5.78 -3.53
CA GLU A 120 17.70 5.19 -2.20
C GLU A 120 16.25 5.05 -1.78
N THR A 121 15.97 4.06 -0.97
CA THR A 121 14.63 3.85 -0.39
C THR A 121 14.75 3.45 1.07
N ALA A 122 13.79 3.88 1.88
CA ALA A 122 13.67 3.48 3.26
C ALA A 122 12.19 3.33 3.65
N ALA A 123 11.95 2.65 4.76
CA ALA A 123 10.63 2.53 5.33
C ALA A 123 10.69 2.73 6.84
N ILE A 124 9.77 3.54 7.35
CA ILE A 124 9.57 3.76 8.77
C ILE A 124 8.31 3.02 9.18
N ASP A 125 8.39 2.25 10.26
CA ASP A 125 7.25 1.59 10.90
C ASP A 125 6.38 2.59 11.67
N VAL A 126 5.96 3.68 11.01
CA VAL A 126 5.07 4.73 11.53
C VAL A 126 4.26 5.24 10.35
N GLY A 127 2.94 5.28 10.48
CA GLY A 127 2.01 5.82 9.48
C GLY A 127 0.88 6.62 10.10
N ALA A 128 -0.15 6.93 9.32
CA ALA A 128 -1.26 7.78 9.76
C ALA A 128 -2.17 7.14 10.82
N ARG A 129 -2.19 5.80 10.93
CA ARG A 129 -3.10 5.04 11.82
C ARG A 129 -2.38 4.43 13.02
N VAL A 130 -1.28 5.03 13.43
CA VAL A 130 -0.47 4.60 14.58
C VAL A 130 -1.27 4.67 15.89
N VAL A 131 -2.15 5.66 16.00
CA VAL A 131 -3.26 5.72 16.96
C VAL A 131 -4.53 5.94 16.15
N SER A 132 -5.53 5.10 16.37
CA SER A 132 -6.83 5.20 15.71
C SER A 132 -7.91 5.51 16.74
N TRP A 133 -8.92 6.25 16.32
CA TRP A 133 -9.99 6.75 17.17
C TRP A 133 -11.33 6.17 16.71
N ASP A 134 -12.26 5.99 17.63
CA ASP A 134 -13.67 5.74 17.30
C ASP A 134 -14.41 7.06 17.02
N ILE A 135 -15.71 6.95 16.72
CA ILE A 135 -16.55 8.11 16.40
C ILE A 135 -16.76 9.05 17.60
N ASP A 136 -16.61 8.53 18.82
CA ASP A 136 -16.74 9.28 20.07
C ASP A 136 -15.41 9.91 20.52
N GLY A 137 -14.37 9.81 19.69
CA GLY A 137 -13.04 10.36 19.97
C GLY A 137 -12.24 9.57 20.99
N ARG A 138 -12.60 8.31 21.26
CA ARG A 138 -11.83 7.42 22.14
C ARG A 138 -10.78 6.66 21.33
N VAL A 139 -9.66 6.32 21.96
CA VAL A 139 -8.65 5.50 21.27
C VAL A 139 -9.23 4.10 21.02
N ARG A 140 -9.35 3.75 19.75
CA ARG A 140 -9.84 2.46 19.28
C ARG A 140 -8.74 1.41 19.24
N ALA A 141 -7.56 1.80 18.77
CA ALA A 141 -6.41 0.92 18.69
C ALA A 141 -5.11 1.71 18.59
N VAL A 142 -4.05 1.13 19.13
CA VAL A 142 -2.67 1.63 19.05
C VAL A 142 -1.81 0.55 18.41
N THR A 143 -1.02 0.91 17.41
CA THR A 143 -0.08 -0.05 16.80
C THR A 143 1.14 -0.26 17.71
N PRO A 144 1.93 -1.34 17.53
CA PRO A 144 3.17 -1.51 18.29
C PRO A 144 4.12 -0.31 18.17
N ALA A 145 4.14 0.34 17.01
CA ALA A 145 4.88 1.58 16.81
C ALA A 145 4.36 2.75 17.63
N GLY A 146 3.04 2.91 17.69
CA GLY A 146 2.40 3.98 18.48
C GLY A 146 2.66 3.82 19.95
N ASP A 147 2.60 2.58 20.43
CA ASP A 147 2.90 2.23 21.80
C ASP A 147 4.37 2.53 22.17
N ARG A 148 5.33 2.29 21.25
CA ARG A 148 6.73 2.75 21.43
C ARG A 148 6.84 4.28 21.51
N VAL A 149 6.12 5.01 20.65
CA VAL A 149 6.12 6.49 20.63
C VAL A 149 5.50 7.05 21.92
N LEU A 150 4.34 6.55 22.33
CA LEU A 150 3.61 6.96 23.53
C LEU A 150 4.44 6.74 24.80
N ARG A 151 5.07 5.56 24.94
CA ARG A 151 6.01 5.29 26.04
C ARG A 151 7.14 6.31 26.10
N ARG A 152 7.74 6.65 24.95
CA ARG A 152 8.84 7.61 24.90
C ARG A 152 8.38 9.05 25.17
N ALA A 153 7.12 9.36 24.88
CA ALA A 153 6.48 10.62 25.23
C ALA A 153 5.98 10.69 26.69
N GLY A 154 6.06 9.59 27.46
CA GLY A 154 5.52 9.52 28.82
C GLY A 154 4.00 9.48 28.89
N VAL A 155 3.32 9.16 27.78
CA VAL A 155 1.87 9.09 27.68
C VAL A 155 1.40 7.65 27.80
N ARG A 156 0.35 7.40 28.58
CA ARG A 156 -0.35 6.12 28.66
C ARG A 156 -1.73 6.28 28.04
N VAL A 157 -2.05 5.42 27.09
CA VAL A 157 -3.42 5.29 26.58
C VAL A 157 -4.14 4.32 27.53
N ALA A 158 -5.21 4.81 28.15
CA ALA A 158 -6.05 4.05 29.07
C ALA A 158 -7.01 3.12 28.33
#